data_AF-A0A3M0A9Z4-F1
#
_entry.id   AF-A0A3M0A9Z4-F1
#
_cell.length_a   1.000
_cell.length_b   1.000
_cell.length_c   1.000
_cell.angle_alpha   90.00
_cell.angle_beta   90.00
_cell.angle_gamma   90.00
#
_symmetry.space_group_name_H-M   'P 1'
#
loop_
_entity.id
_entity.type
_entity.pdbx_description
1 polymer ?
#
loop_
_entity_poly.entity_id
_entity_poly.type
_entity_poly.pdbx_seq_one_letter_code
_entity_poly.pdbx_strand_id
1 'polypeptide(L)'
;MNYYLKLFLLSVAISVINVLLYLFLLQFQIVNNSSYIPQELGVIFLIIIAVPVQFIVLLGIAAISKKNDFSIFFTSCVLIVLCFILLLLSSTEERATFNNEQEYLRTESYEYQQGISTPEGYPIRLLEGSGFAIGIRGHRTPYTLLEDNKVYSTQWGNGDTTFKSSMAGGVPVPNGLQLYWYSYLEDKYYELYTKLDQKKIAAYFKNGFIRDNKVTLTNEGSTKGLYNGLVAGIAPGGEVVIWISGVNESKEIGVFKAKEISADRITDNDKVSEEAQKLVLNDTCSCEDRPQFRRIVHNGEKIPFGIWTTKYRKKYNWKVKPNNFGQAKSAFNFYFYNGEAFVIQNEDVINLDYKKQVLTKLIKFTFFKNQKKYKLFIEFDEEELFDHFEELTKNNPDEPLDLTITISLDLKKTIVQLQSKDKILDFKKVEDIKISLR
;
A
#
# COMPACT_ATOMS: atom_id res chain seq x y z
N MET A 1 -0.45 24.68 68.57
CA MET A 1 -0.13 24.68 67.13
C MET A 1 -0.98 25.74 66.43
N ASN A 2 -0.35 26.65 65.68
CA ASN A 2 -1.07 27.70 64.94
C ASN A 2 -2.11 27.07 63.99
N TYR A 3 -3.32 27.62 63.91
CA TYR A 3 -4.42 27.08 63.09
C TYR A 3 -4.01 26.94 61.60
N TYR A 4 -3.25 27.92 61.09
CA TYR A 4 -2.69 27.88 59.73
C TYR A 4 -1.67 26.75 59.54
N LEU A 5 -0.89 26.44 60.58
CA LEU A 5 0.05 25.32 60.56
C LEU A 5 -0.69 23.97 60.54
N LYS A 6 -1.85 23.85 61.20
CA LYS A 6 -2.72 22.65 61.10
C LYS A 6 -3.21 22.42 59.67
N LEU A 7 -3.70 23.47 59.01
CA LEU A 7 -4.19 23.38 57.63
C LEU A 7 -3.06 23.05 56.64
N PHE A 8 -1.86 23.60 56.86
CA PHE A 8 -0.69 23.26 56.05
C PHE A 8 -0.30 21.79 56.20
N LEU A 9 -0.20 21.29 57.44
CA LEU A 9 0.07 19.88 57.71
C LEU A 9 -1.02 18.97 57.13
N LEU A 10 -2.28 19.41 57.12
CA LEU A 10 -3.38 18.69 56.50
C LEU A 10 -3.24 18.62 54.98
N SER A 11 -2.86 19.70 54.29
CA SER A 11 -2.54 19.66 52.85
C SER A 11 -1.35 18.74 52.54
N VAL A 12 -0.31 18.74 53.38
CA VAL A 12 0.81 17.80 53.22
C VAL A 12 0.33 16.35 53.39
N ALA A 13 -0.51 16.08 54.40
CA ALA A 13 -1.07 14.74 54.63
C ALA A 13 -1.93 14.27 53.44
N ILE A 14 -2.75 15.15 52.86
CA ILE A 14 -3.53 14.85 51.65
C ILE A 14 -2.60 14.46 50.50
N SER A 15 -1.55 15.23 50.23
CA SER A 15 -0.58 14.89 49.18
C SER A 15 0.17 13.59 49.46
N VAL A 16 0.55 13.30 50.71
CA VAL A 16 1.17 12.01 51.07
C VAL A 16 0.21 10.85 50.78
N ILE A 17 -1.08 10.98 51.14
CA ILE A 17 -2.10 9.98 50.83
C ILE A 17 -2.24 9.80 49.31
N ASN A 18 -2.27 10.89 48.55
CA ASN A 18 -2.36 10.83 47.09
C ASN A 18 -1.13 10.16 46.45
N VAL A 19 0.08 10.41 46.98
CA VAL A 19 1.31 9.69 46.54
C VAL A 19 1.21 8.20 46.85
N LEU A 20 0.71 7.83 48.04
CA LEU A 20 0.52 6.42 48.39
C LEU A 20 -0.53 5.74 47.50
N LEU A 21 -1.64 6.42 47.21
CA LEU A 21 -2.66 5.93 46.28
C LEU A 21 -2.10 5.76 44.87
N TYR A 22 -1.28 6.71 44.41
CA TYR A 22 -0.58 6.60 43.14
C TYR A 22 0.37 5.40 43.10
N LEU A 23 1.22 5.23 44.12
CA LEU A 23 2.13 4.08 44.23
C LEU A 23 1.37 2.75 44.30
N PHE A 24 0.22 2.72 44.96
CA PHE A 24 -0.66 1.55 44.98
C PHE A 24 -1.24 1.24 43.59
N LEU A 25 -1.68 2.26 42.84
CA LEU A 25 -2.13 2.10 41.46
C LEU A 25 -0.98 1.62 40.55
N LEU A 26 0.24 2.07 40.80
CA LEU A 26 1.45 1.66 40.08
C LEU A 26 1.82 0.21 40.29
N GLN A 27 1.55 -0.39 41.46
CA GLN A 27 1.79 -1.82 41.67
C GLN A 27 0.96 -2.69 40.72
N PHE A 28 -0.16 -2.18 40.18
CA PHE A 28 -0.93 -2.83 39.12
C PHE A 28 -0.46 -2.48 37.69
N GLN A 29 0.46 -1.51 37.53
CA GLN A 29 1.04 -1.10 36.25
C GLN A 29 2.44 -1.66 35.99
N ILE A 30 3.21 -2.00 37.04
CA ILE A 30 4.53 -2.62 36.89
C ILE A 30 4.36 -4.08 36.45
N VAL A 31 4.17 -4.26 35.16
CA VAL A 31 4.38 -5.53 34.46
C VAL A 31 5.82 -5.51 33.93
N ASN A 32 6.59 -6.54 34.27
CA ASN A 32 8.03 -6.67 34.01
C ASN A 32 8.48 -6.10 32.64
N ASN A 33 9.53 -5.27 32.68
CA ASN A 33 10.30 -4.67 31.56
C ASN A 33 9.80 -3.37 30.88
N SER A 34 8.94 -2.55 31.48
CA SER A 34 8.69 -1.19 30.95
C SER A 34 9.74 -0.18 31.45
N SER A 35 10.54 0.39 30.54
CA SER A 35 11.42 1.54 30.81
C SER A 35 10.63 2.86 30.93
N TYR A 36 9.61 2.88 31.80
CA TYR A 36 8.63 3.96 31.97
C TYR A 36 8.94 4.91 33.16
N ILE A 37 10.10 4.72 33.80
CA ILE A 37 10.54 5.41 35.03
C ILE A 37 10.54 6.97 34.95
N PRO A 38 10.83 7.65 33.82
CA PRO A 38 10.90 9.11 33.79
C PRO A 38 9.57 9.84 33.99
N GLN A 39 8.45 9.26 33.53
CA GLN A 39 7.13 9.89 33.64
C GLN A 39 6.56 9.76 35.06
N GLU A 40 6.88 8.67 35.76
CA GLU A 40 6.42 8.40 37.14
C GLU A 40 6.89 9.46 38.14
N LEU A 41 8.13 9.93 37.98
CA LEU A 41 8.69 11.00 38.80
C LEU A 41 7.99 12.34 38.54
N GLY A 42 7.50 12.56 37.31
CA GLY A 42 6.74 13.76 36.94
C GLY A 42 5.40 13.84 37.65
N VAL A 43 4.66 12.73 37.76
CA VAL A 43 3.36 12.69 38.45
C VAL A 43 3.54 12.89 39.96
N ILE A 44 4.53 12.25 40.57
CA ILE A 44 4.86 12.48 41.99
C ILE A 44 5.20 13.95 42.24
N PHE A 45 5.99 14.56 41.35
CA PHE A 45 6.32 15.98 41.43
C PHE A 45 5.08 16.89 41.33
N LEU A 46 4.14 16.59 40.43
CA LEU A 46 2.87 17.31 40.30
C LEU A 46 2.02 17.19 41.58
N ILE A 47 1.95 16.01 42.20
CA ILE A 47 1.22 15.81 43.48
C ILE A 47 1.85 16.63 44.61
N ILE A 48 3.18 16.77 44.63
CA ILE A 48 3.91 17.58 45.62
C ILE A 48 3.68 19.08 45.38
N ILE A 49 3.71 19.54 44.12
CA ILE A 49 3.42 20.94 43.75
C ILE A 49 1.95 21.31 44.00
N ALA A 50 1.04 20.35 44.11
CA ALA A 50 -0.35 20.62 44.45
C ALA A 50 -0.54 21.05 45.94
N VAL A 51 0.45 20.84 46.82
CA VAL A 51 0.35 21.16 48.26
C VAL A 51 -0.02 22.63 48.53
N PRO A 52 0.64 23.65 47.94
CA PRO A 52 0.28 25.04 48.16
C PRO A 52 -1.11 25.39 47.62
N VAL A 53 -1.54 24.77 46.51
CA VAL A 53 -2.88 24.97 45.94
C VAL A 53 -3.94 24.39 46.87
N GLN A 54 -3.76 23.17 47.34
CA GLN A 54 -4.64 22.53 48.33
C GLN A 54 -4.71 23.35 49.62
N PHE A 55 -3.58 23.87 50.08
CA PHE A 55 -3.53 24.74 51.25
C PHE A 55 -4.39 26.00 51.07
N ILE A 56 -4.29 26.68 49.92
CA ILE A 56 -5.12 27.87 49.60
C ILE A 56 -6.61 27.51 49.58
N VAL A 57 -6.99 26.37 48.98
CA VAL A 57 -8.38 25.89 48.96
C VAL A 57 -8.90 25.65 50.38
N LEU A 58 -8.11 25.00 51.23
CA LEU A 58 -8.45 24.77 52.64
C LEU A 58 -8.55 26.08 53.44
N LEU A 59 -7.71 27.08 53.13
CA LEU A 59 -7.81 28.41 53.73
C LEU A 59 -9.12 29.12 53.34
N GLY A 60 -9.50 29.07 52.07
CA GLY A 60 -10.76 29.64 51.59
C GLY A 60 -11.97 29.00 52.26
N ILE A 61 -11.99 27.66 52.34
CA ILE A 61 -13.06 26.91 53.02
C ILE A 61 -13.08 27.22 54.52
N ALA A 62 -11.93 27.31 55.18
CA ALA A 62 -11.84 27.67 56.59
C ALA A 62 -12.38 29.09 56.86
N ALA A 63 -12.17 30.03 55.95
CA ALA A 63 -12.71 31.38 56.06
C ALA A 63 -14.25 31.40 55.89
N ILE A 64 -14.78 30.69 54.88
CA ILE A 64 -16.22 30.63 54.59
C ILE A 64 -16.98 29.88 55.69
N SER A 65 -16.44 28.76 56.16
CA SER A 65 -17.07 27.89 57.17
C SER A 65 -16.89 28.36 58.61
N LYS A 66 -16.30 29.54 58.84
CA LYS A 66 -15.93 30.06 60.17
C LYS A 66 -15.13 29.04 60.99
N LYS A 67 -14.17 28.36 60.34
CA LYS A 67 -13.28 27.35 60.94
C LYS A 67 -14.02 26.12 61.48
N ASN A 68 -15.11 25.70 60.83
CA ASN A 68 -15.80 24.46 61.17
C ASN A 68 -14.95 23.25 60.76
N ASP A 69 -14.51 22.47 61.75
CA ASP A 69 -13.69 21.27 61.55
C ASP A 69 -14.36 20.25 60.61
N PHE A 70 -15.69 20.13 60.66
CA PHE A 70 -16.43 19.19 59.80
C PHE A 70 -16.35 19.59 58.31
N SER A 71 -16.46 20.88 58.01
CA SER A 71 -16.36 21.38 56.63
C SER A 71 -14.96 21.17 56.06
N ILE A 72 -13.92 21.38 56.89
CA ILE A 72 -12.52 21.18 56.50
C ILE A 72 -12.26 19.70 56.25
N PHE A 73 -12.70 18.82 57.15
CA PHE A 73 -12.58 17.37 56.99
C PHE A 73 -13.27 16.88 55.71
N PHE A 74 -14.50 17.32 55.46
CA PHE A 74 -15.25 16.96 54.25
C PHE A 74 -14.52 17.43 52.98
N THR A 75 -14.04 18.67 52.94
CA THR A 75 -13.24 19.17 51.80
C THR A 75 -11.95 18.36 51.61
N SER A 76 -11.26 17.98 52.68
CA SER A 76 -10.07 17.13 52.59
C SER A 76 -10.39 15.76 51.97
N CYS A 77 -11.49 15.13 52.36
CA CYS A 77 -11.95 13.88 51.74
C CYS A 77 -12.27 14.07 50.25
N VAL A 78 -12.95 15.16 49.88
CA VAL A 78 -13.29 15.47 48.48
C VAL A 78 -12.02 15.68 47.65
N LEU A 79 -11.01 16.38 48.18
CA LEU A 79 -9.73 16.59 47.48
C LEU A 79 -8.98 15.27 47.23
N ILE A 80 -8.99 14.34 48.19
CA ILE A 80 -8.40 13.00 48.03
C ILE A 80 -9.16 12.21 46.95
N VAL A 81 -10.50 12.17 47.01
CA VAL A 81 -11.32 11.44 46.04
C VAL A 81 -11.17 12.02 44.63
N LEU A 82 -11.15 13.35 44.50
CA LEU A 82 -10.95 14.02 43.21
C LEU A 82 -9.58 13.69 42.62
N CYS A 83 -8.52 13.74 43.43
CA CYS A 83 -7.18 13.36 42.99
C CYS A 83 -7.11 11.89 42.57
N PHE A 84 -7.75 11.00 43.34
CA PHE A 84 -7.82 9.58 43.00
C PHE A 84 -8.55 9.33 41.67
N ILE A 85 -9.68 10.01 41.43
CA ILE A 85 -10.41 9.92 40.15
C ILE A 85 -9.55 10.42 38.98
N LEU A 86 -8.83 11.54 39.15
CA LEU A 86 -7.94 12.07 38.12
C LEU A 86 -6.79 11.10 37.81
N LEU A 87 -6.18 10.50 38.84
CA LEU A 87 -5.13 9.49 38.67
C LEU A 87 -5.67 8.22 38.00
N LEU A 88 -6.91 7.81 38.29
CA LEU A 88 -7.54 6.69 37.60
C LEU A 88 -7.70 7.00 36.10
N LEU A 89 -8.24 8.17 35.75
CA LEU A 89 -8.43 8.57 34.36
C LEU A 89 -7.10 8.62 33.59
N SER A 90 -6.07 9.28 34.13
CA SER A 90 -4.76 9.34 33.46
C SER A 90 -4.13 7.94 33.31
N SER A 91 -4.21 7.10 34.35
CA SER A 91 -3.66 5.75 34.30
C SER A 91 -4.35 4.87 33.25
N THR A 92 -5.64 5.10 32.96
CA THR A 92 -6.36 4.34 31.93
C THR A 92 -5.88 4.67 30.52
N GLU A 93 -5.65 5.95 30.22
CA GLU A 93 -5.11 6.38 28.91
C GLU A 93 -3.67 5.89 28.71
N GLU A 94 -2.84 5.97 29.75
CA GLU A 94 -1.46 5.48 29.72
C GLU A 94 -1.40 3.96 29.50
N ARG A 95 -2.24 3.19 30.21
CA ARG A 95 -2.36 1.73 30.01
C ARG A 95 -2.80 1.40 28.60
N ALA A 96 -3.79 2.12 28.06
CA ALA A 96 -4.24 1.92 26.68
C ALA A 96 -3.10 2.18 25.67
N THR A 97 -2.36 3.27 25.87
CA THR A 97 -1.21 3.64 25.04
C THR A 97 -0.10 2.59 25.11
N PHE A 98 0.26 2.12 26.31
CA PHE A 98 1.25 1.07 26.51
C PHE A 98 0.82 -0.26 25.89
N ASN A 99 -0.42 -0.68 26.12
CA ASN A 99 -0.96 -1.92 25.54
C ASN A 99 -0.91 -1.88 24.01
N ASN A 100 -1.29 -0.76 23.41
CA ASN A 100 -1.23 -0.56 21.97
C ASN A 100 0.24 -0.55 21.46
N GLU A 101 1.18 0.04 22.19
CA GLU A 101 2.61 -0.03 21.85
C GLU A 101 3.15 -1.47 21.93
N GLN A 102 2.74 -2.25 22.95
CA GLN A 102 3.11 -3.67 23.06
C GLN A 102 2.51 -4.50 21.93
N GLU A 103 1.28 -4.21 21.52
CA GLU A 103 0.64 -4.85 20.38
C GLU A 103 1.36 -4.48 19.08
N TYR A 104 1.72 -3.21 18.89
CA TYR A 104 2.52 -2.72 17.76
C TYR A 104 3.87 -3.44 17.68
N LEU A 105 4.61 -3.55 18.79
CA LEU A 105 5.91 -4.24 18.84
C LEU A 105 5.81 -5.74 18.55
N ARG A 106 4.65 -6.37 18.79
CA ARG A 106 4.38 -7.78 18.47
C ARG A 106 3.82 -7.98 17.06
N THR A 107 3.38 -6.91 16.41
CA THR A 107 2.76 -6.96 15.09
C THR A 107 3.81 -7.22 14.03
N GLU A 108 3.54 -8.19 13.15
CA GLU A 108 4.42 -8.50 12.03
C GLU A 108 4.49 -7.29 11.07
N SER A 109 5.70 -6.88 10.73
CA SER A 109 5.96 -5.72 9.88
C SER A 109 6.98 -6.06 8.79
N TYR A 110 6.89 -5.35 7.66
CA TYR A 110 7.70 -5.62 6.48
C TYR A 110 8.26 -4.34 5.86
N GLU A 111 9.36 -4.49 5.12
CA GLU A 111 9.95 -3.42 4.33
C GLU A 111 9.29 -3.32 2.96
N TYR A 112 8.22 -2.54 2.86
CA TYR A 112 7.53 -2.28 1.60
C TYR A 112 7.14 -0.80 1.45
N GLN A 113 6.86 -0.42 0.21
CA GLN A 113 6.36 0.90 -0.19
C GLN A 113 4.91 0.79 -0.67
N GLN A 114 4.19 1.90 -0.56
CA GLN A 114 2.85 2.04 -1.08
C GLN A 114 2.90 2.90 -2.34
N GLY A 115 1.99 2.67 -3.28
CA GLY A 115 1.97 3.46 -4.51
C GLY A 115 0.61 3.49 -5.18
N ILE A 116 0.47 4.44 -6.10
CA ILE A 116 -0.69 4.55 -6.98
C ILE A 116 -0.28 4.23 -8.41
N SER A 117 -1.13 3.48 -9.09
CA SER A 117 -1.04 3.24 -10.53
C SER A 117 -2.30 3.76 -11.21
N THR A 118 -2.17 4.25 -12.44
CA THR A 118 -3.31 4.61 -13.29
C THR A 118 -3.13 3.99 -14.67
N PRO A 119 -4.21 3.71 -15.40
CA PRO A 119 -4.09 3.47 -16.83
C PRO A 119 -3.43 4.67 -17.52
N GLU A 120 -2.63 4.38 -18.54
CA GLU A 120 -1.95 5.42 -19.32
C GLU A 120 -2.98 6.33 -19.99
N GLY A 121 -2.79 7.65 -19.91
CA GLY A 121 -3.71 8.63 -20.46
C GLY A 121 -4.96 8.92 -19.61
N TYR A 122 -5.07 8.35 -18.41
CA TYR A 122 -6.16 8.61 -17.46
C TYR A 122 -5.63 9.22 -16.16
N PRO A 123 -5.19 10.49 -16.18
CA PRO A 123 -4.71 11.17 -15.00
C PRO A 123 -5.78 11.31 -13.91
N ILE A 124 -5.33 11.17 -12.67
CA ILE A 124 -6.11 11.45 -11.47
C ILE A 124 -5.30 12.31 -10.49
N ARG A 125 -5.98 12.97 -9.55
CA ARG A 125 -5.36 13.58 -8.37
C ARG A 125 -6.00 12.97 -7.13
N LEU A 126 -5.20 12.48 -6.18
CA LEU A 126 -5.74 12.03 -4.90
C LEU A 126 -6.19 13.25 -4.07
N LEU A 127 -7.16 13.05 -3.18
CA LEU A 127 -7.57 14.06 -2.20
C LEU A 127 -7.03 13.70 -0.82
N GLU A 128 -7.07 14.67 0.09
CA GLU A 128 -6.62 14.49 1.47
C GLU A 128 -7.30 13.27 2.14
N GLY A 129 -6.54 12.57 2.98
CA GLY A 129 -7.02 11.37 3.68
C GLY A 129 -6.95 10.07 2.87
N SER A 130 -6.46 10.12 1.63
CA SER A 130 -6.16 8.92 0.84
C SER A 130 -4.95 8.17 1.42
N GLY A 131 -5.08 6.87 1.65
CA GLY A 131 -4.00 6.04 2.17
C GLY A 131 -4.39 4.60 2.48
N PHE A 132 -3.36 3.79 2.71
CA PHE A 132 -3.54 2.45 3.26
C PHE A 132 -3.70 2.54 4.78
N ALA A 133 -4.84 2.09 5.28
CA ALA A 133 -5.17 2.16 6.70
C ALA A 133 -4.38 1.11 7.49
N ILE A 134 -3.56 1.57 8.44
CA ILE A 134 -2.83 0.74 9.40
C ILE A 134 -3.60 0.77 10.71
N GLY A 135 -4.14 -0.39 11.10
CA GLY A 135 -5.00 -0.53 12.28
C GLY A 135 -4.27 -0.45 13.63
N ILE A 136 -2.97 -0.79 13.66
CA ILE A 136 -2.15 -0.79 14.88
C ILE A 136 -0.98 0.17 14.65
N ARG A 137 -0.88 1.22 15.47
CA ARG A 137 0.15 2.26 15.34
C ARG A 137 0.86 2.45 16.68
N GLY A 138 2.18 2.37 16.69
CA GLY A 138 3.03 2.79 17.81
C GLY A 138 3.68 4.15 17.58
N HIS A 139 4.44 4.62 18.57
CA HIS A 139 5.16 5.90 18.53
C HIS A 139 6.12 6.03 17.35
N ARG A 140 6.63 4.90 16.85
CA ARG A 140 7.58 4.82 15.73
C ARG A 140 6.95 4.28 14.45
N THR A 141 5.64 4.36 14.30
CA THR A 141 4.99 3.94 13.06
C THR A 141 5.53 4.78 11.90
N PRO A 142 6.10 4.17 10.85
CA PRO A 142 6.53 4.92 9.67
C PRO A 142 5.35 5.65 9.05
N TYR A 143 5.55 6.91 8.66
CA TYR A 143 4.60 7.61 7.83
C TYR A 143 4.60 6.96 6.45
N THR A 144 3.51 6.29 6.10
CA THR A 144 3.23 5.87 4.73
C THR A 144 2.18 6.84 4.18
N LEU A 145 2.65 7.79 3.38
CA LEU A 145 1.79 8.78 2.75
C LEU A 145 1.74 8.49 1.27
N LEU A 146 0.56 8.67 0.69
CA LEU A 146 0.38 8.88 -0.74
C LEU A 146 0.29 10.39 -0.94
N GLU A 147 0.86 10.91 -2.03
CA GLU A 147 0.88 12.35 -2.30
C GLU A 147 -0.47 12.79 -2.87
N ASP A 148 -1.20 13.67 -2.19
CA ASP A 148 -2.51 14.20 -2.61
C ASP A 148 -2.40 15.39 -3.56
N ASN A 149 -1.39 16.23 -3.39
CA ASN A 149 -1.19 17.41 -4.24
C ASN A 149 -0.39 17.13 -5.54
N LYS A 150 -0.58 15.95 -6.13
CA LYS A 150 0.12 15.50 -7.35
C LYS A 150 -0.83 14.86 -8.35
N VAL A 151 -0.58 15.10 -9.63
CA VAL A 151 -1.24 14.39 -10.72
C VAL A 151 -0.55 13.05 -10.93
N TYR A 152 -1.28 11.97 -10.68
CA TYR A 152 -0.85 10.62 -11.06
C TYR A 152 -1.27 10.35 -12.49
N SER A 153 -0.28 10.05 -13.33
CA SER A 153 -0.44 9.59 -14.70
C SER A 153 0.67 8.59 -14.97
N THR A 154 0.43 7.34 -14.63
CA THR A 154 1.44 6.28 -14.66
C THR A 154 1.08 5.21 -15.70
N GLN A 155 1.54 3.98 -15.49
CA GLN A 155 1.20 2.82 -16.31
C GLN A 155 0.42 1.81 -15.44
N TRP A 156 -0.56 1.14 -16.04
CA TRP A 156 -1.41 0.18 -15.34
C TRP A 156 -0.58 -1.00 -14.77
N GLY A 157 -0.74 -1.28 -13.47
CA GLY A 157 0.05 -2.29 -12.75
C GLY A 157 1.43 -1.83 -12.29
N ASN A 158 1.93 -0.68 -12.77
CA ASN A 158 3.21 -0.10 -12.34
C ASN A 158 2.96 1.17 -11.50
N GLY A 159 3.12 1.02 -10.19
CA GLY A 159 2.84 2.09 -9.23
C GLY A 159 3.96 3.11 -9.14
N ASP A 160 3.59 4.39 -9.07
CA ASP A 160 4.45 5.44 -8.55
C ASP A 160 4.44 5.33 -7.03
N THR A 161 5.53 4.76 -6.49
CA THR A 161 5.66 4.44 -5.07
C THR A 161 6.35 5.57 -4.30
N THR A 162 5.92 5.78 -3.07
CA THR A 162 6.58 6.76 -2.20
C THR A 162 7.89 6.23 -1.63
N PHE A 163 8.85 7.12 -1.47
CA PHE A 163 10.15 6.76 -0.90
C PHE A 163 10.03 6.61 0.62
N LYS A 164 10.19 5.39 1.10
CA LYS A 164 10.37 5.10 2.53
C LYS A 164 11.86 5.07 2.86
N SER A 165 12.29 5.90 3.82
CA SER A 165 13.66 5.86 4.35
C SER A 165 13.94 4.49 5.00
N SER A 166 15.09 3.91 4.71
CA SER A 166 15.54 2.64 5.30
C SER A 166 15.67 2.71 6.83
N MET A 167 15.79 3.92 7.40
CA MET A 167 15.87 4.14 8.84
C MET A 167 14.51 4.06 9.56
N ALA A 168 13.40 4.05 8.80
CA ALA A 168 12.07 4.05 9.39
C ALA A 168 11.65 2.67 9.97
N GLY A 169 12.33 1.58 9.59
CA GLY A 169 11.98 0.21 10.01
C GLY A 169 10.67 -0.29 9.40
N GLY A 170 10.30 -1.54 9.65
CA GLY A 170 9.16 -2.21 9.00
C GLY A 170 7.81 -1.50 9.19
N VAL A 171 6.93 -1.59 8.18
CA VAL A 171 5.54 -1.10 8.28
C VAL A 171 4.63 -2.30 8.58
N PRO A 172 3.69 -2.20 9.54
CA PRO A 172 2.65 -3.20 9.72
C PRO A 172 1.73 -3.29 8.49
N VAL A 173 1.25 -4.50 8.18
CA VAL A 173 0.35 -4.72 7.03
C VAL A 173 -0.96 -3.95 7.20
N PRO A 174 -1.43 -3.22 6.17
CA PRO A 174 -2.66 -2.43 6.29
C PRO A 174 -3.90 -3.31 6.34
N ASN A 175 -4.89 -2.93 7.15
CA ASN A 175 -6.20 -3.60 7.26
C ASN A 175 -7.27 -3.01 6.35
N GLY A 176 -6.99 -1.88 5.71
CA GLY A 176 -7.93 -1.20 4.84
C GLY A 176 -7.24 -0.33 3.80
N LEU A 177 -8.03 0.09 2.82
CA LEU A 177 -7.65 1.07 1.82
C LEU A 177 -8.75 2.14 1.80
N GLN A 178 -8.33 3.39 1.97
CA GLN A 178 -9.18 4.56 1.88
C GLN A 178 -8.64 5.43 0.74
N LEU A 179 -9.45 5.71 -0.27
CA LEU A 179 -9.06 6.52 -1.41
C LEU A 179 -10.14 7.55 -1.69
N TYR A 180 -9.69 8.76 -1.96
CA TYR A 180 -10.47 9.85 -2.50
C TYR A 180 -9.70 10.41 -3.69
N TRP A 181 -10.36 10.64 -4.81
CA TRP A 181 -9.66 11.21 -5.96
C TRP A 181 -10.59 11.98 -6.88
N TYR A 182 -9.98 12.84 -7.67
CA TYR A 182 -10.58 13.49 -8.82
C TYR A 182 -10.03 12.86 -10.11
N SER A 183 -10.93 12.49 -11.03
CA SER A 183 -10.60 11.98 -12.36
C SER A 183 -10.69 13.11 -13.38
N TYR A 184 -9.57 13.47 -14.00
CA TYR A 184 -9.50 14.65 -14.87
C TYR A 184 -10.31 14.48 -16.16
N LEU A 185 -10.30 13.29 -16.77
CA LEU A 185 -11.07 13.02 -18.00
C LEU A 185 -12.57 12.91 -17.74
N GLU A 186 -12.95 12.44 -16.55
CA GLU A 186 -14.36 12.24 -16.21
C GLU A 186 -15.00 13.47 -15.58
N ASP A 187 -14.18 14.42 -15.10
CA ASP A 187 -14.59 15.57 -14.30
C ASP A 187 -15.43 15.16 -13.07
N LYS A 188 -14.94 14.14 -12.36
CA LYS A 188 -15.67 13.48 -11.27
C LYS A 188 -14.82 13.17 -10.07
N TYR A 189 -15.46 13.20 -8.91
CA TYR A 189 -14.86 12.79 -7.65
C TYR A 189 -15.34 11.40 -7.25
N TYR A 190 -14.47 10.63 -6.62
CA TYR A 190 -14.75 9.26 -6.19
C TYR A 190 -14.28 9.02 -4.75
N GLU A 191 -15.01 8.17 -4.02
CA GLU A 191 -14.61 7.64 -2.72
C GLU A 191 -14.61 6.12 -2.70
N LEU A 192 -13.58 5.55 -2.07
CA LEU A 192 -13.50 4.12 -1.76
C LEU A 192 -13.04 3.94 -0.30
N TYR A 193 -13.78 3.13 0.43
CA TYR A 193 -13.31 2.50 1.65
C TYR A 193 -13.50 0.99 1.54
N THR A 194 -12.45 0.23 1.74
CA THR A 194 -12.51 -1.23 1.71
C THR A 194 -11.56 -1.86 2.73
N LYS A 195 -11.93 -3.04 3.22
CA LYS A 195 -11.07 -3.86 4.08
C LYS A 195 -10.12 -4.69 3.22
N LEU A 196 -8.88 -4.83 3.68
CA LEU A 196 -7.87 -5.65 3.03
C LEU A 196 -7.66 -6.96 3.79
N ASP A 197 -7.37 -8.02 3.04
CA ASP A 197 -6.98 -9.31 3.62
C ASP A 197 -5.51 -9.26 4.08
N GLN A 198 -5.32 -8.81 5.33
CA GLN A 198 -4.00 -8.74 5.95
C GLN A 198 -3.26 -10.07 5.93
N LYS A 199 -3.97 -11.20 6.12
CA LYS A 199 -3.34 -12.52 6.15
C LYS A 199 -2.77 -12.89 4.80
N LYS A 200 -3.54 -12.63 3.73
CA LYS A 200 -3.09 -12.83 2.35
C LYS A 200 -1.88 -11.95 2.03
N ILE A 201 -1.93 -10.66 2.37
CA ILE A 201 -0.83 -9.72 2.11
C ILE A 201 0.44 -10.12 2.89
N ALA A 202 0.30 -10.41 4.19
CA ALA A 202 1.41 -10.88 5.03
C ALA A 202 2.04 -12.16 4.47
N ALA A 203 1.22 -13.12 4.02
CA ALA A 203 1.70 -14.35 3.42
C ALA A 203 2.58 -14.08 2.18
N TYR A 204 2.20 -13.14 1.32
CA TYR A 204 3.04 -12.74 0.18
C TYR A 204 4.36 -12.12 0.63
N PHE A 205 4.34 -11.12 1.52
CA PHE A 205 5.56 -10.50 2.02
C PHE A 205 6.52 -11.51 2.66
N LYS A 206 5.97 -12.44 3.46
CA LYS A 206 6.73 -13.50 4.12
C LYS A 206 7.29 -14.52 3.13
N ASN A 207 6.49 -14.99 2.17
CA ASN A 207 6.88 -16.08 1.27
C ASN A 207 7.77 -15.62 0.13
N GLY A 208 7.62 -14.38 -0.34
CA GLY A 208 8.36 -13.87 -1.49
C GLY A 208 8.09 -14.67 -2.77
N PHE A 209 9.06 -14.66 -3.68
CA PHE A 209 9.02 -15.40 -4.95
C PHE A 209 10.44 -15.85 -5.34
N ILE A 210 10.57 -16.72 -6.34
CA ILE A 210 11.88 -17.18 -6.83
C ILE A 210 12.36 -16.22 -7.92
N ARG A 211 13.62 -15.78 -7.84
CA ARG A 211 14.26 -14.91 -8.82
C ARG A 211 15.74 -15.23 -8.99
N ASP A 212 16.25 -15.15 -10.21
CA ASP A 212 17.71 -15.11 -10.45
C ASP A 212 18.25 -13.69 -10.26
N ASN A 213 19.04 -13.50 -9.21
CA ASN A 213 19.70 -12.22 -8.91
C ASN A 213 21.09 -12.09 -9.57
N LYS A 214 21.73 -13.20 -9.92
CA LYS A 214 23.09 -13.22 -10.49
C LYS A 214 23.08 -13.09 -12.01
N VAL A 215 21.89 -13.10 -12.64
CA VAL A 215 21.72 -12.98 -14.09
C VAL A 215 22.46 -14.09 -14.83
N THR A 216 22.74 -15.19 -14.14
CA THR A 216 23.49 -16.34 -14.67
C THR A 216 22.59 -17.23 -15.51
N LEU A 217 21.27 -17.12 -15.35
CA LEU A 217 20.24 -17.97 -15.94
C LEU A 217 20.57 -19.45 -15.68
N THR A 218 20.84 -19.75 -14.41
CA THR A 218 21.10 -21.10 -13.89
C THR A 218 20.29 -21.33 -12.62
N ASN A 219 19.89 -22.58 -12.35
CA ASN A 219 19.12 -22.92 -11.15
C ASN A 219 19.86 -22.57 -9.85
N GLU A 220 21.18 -22.78 -9.81
CA GLU A 220 22.07 -22.40 -8.71
C GLU A 220 22.14 -20.88 -8.45
N GLY A 221 21.77 -20.05 -9.43
CA GLY A 221 21.67 -18.59 -9.30
C GLY A 221 20.34 -18.11 -8.73
N SER A 222 19.37 -19.00 -8.54
CA SER A 222 18.04 -18.67 -8.04
C SER A 222 18.08 -18.35 -6.55
N THR A 223 17.43 -17.25 -6.17
CA THR A 223 17.35 -16.74 -4.80
C THR A 223 15.92 -16.32 -4.51
N LYS A 224 15.63 -16.11 -3.22
CA LYS A 224 14.33 -15.58 -2.79
C LYS A 224 14.27 -14.07 -3.10
N GLY A 225 13.39 -13.69 -4.03
CA GLY A 225 12.92 -12.33 -4.20
C GLY A 225 11.87 -11.98 -3.16
N LEU A 226 11.79 -10.70 -2.79
CA LEU A 226 10.80 -10.19 -1.84
C LEU A 226 9.81 -9.28 -2.58
N TYR A 227 8.55 -9.38 -2.19
CA TYR A 227 7.59 -8.32 -2.48
C TYR A 227 7.89 -7.13 -1.58
N ASN A 228 7.91 -5.94 -2.16
CA ASN A 228 8.25 -4.69 -1.47
C ASN A 228 7.40 -3.51 -1.96
N GLY A 229 6.34 -3.78 -2.72
CA GLY A 229 5.36 -2.80 -3.17
C GLY A 229 3.94 -3.27 -2.89
N LEU A 230 3.10 -2.34 -2.46
CA LEU A 230 1.65 -2.50 -2.37
C LEU A 230 1.01 -1.35 -3.14
N VAL A 231 0.45 -1.64 -4.31
CA VAL A 231 0.04 -0.63 -5.29
C VAL A 231 -1.47 -0.67 -5.48
N ALA A 232 -2.12 0.48 -5.39
CA ALA A 232 -3.52 0.65 -5.77
C ALA A 232 -3.62 1.27 -7.17
N GLY A 233 -4.11 0.50 -8.12
CA GLY A 233 -4.49 0.94 -9.47
C GLY A 233 -5.86 1.59 -9.46
N ILE A 234 -5.96 2.82 -9.95
CA ILE A 234 -7.20 3.56 -10.07
C ILE A 234 -7.49 3.76 -11.57
N ALA A 235 -8.58 3.16 -12.04
CA ALA A 235 -9.04 3.19 -13.41
C ALA A 235 -10.39 3.94 -13.53
N PRO A 236 -10.71 4.45 -14.74
CA PRO A 236 -11.94 5.18 -14.98
C PRO A 236 -13.22 4.47 -14.54
N GLY A 237 -14.22 5.27 -14.16
CA GLY A 237 -15.52 4.78 -13.68
C GLY A 237 -15.45 4.22 -12.26
N GLY A 238 -14.44 4.58 -11.47
CA GLY A 238 -14.32 4.17 -10.08
C GLY A 238 -13.70 2.78 -9.87
N GLU A 239 -12.95 2.24 -10.82
CA GLU A 239 -12.40 0.88 -10.70
C GLU A 239 -11.06 0.89 -9.96
N VAL A 240 -10.93 0.01 -8.95
CA VAL A 240 -9.70 -0.07 -8.16
C VAL A 240 -9.19 -1.50 -8.12
N VAL A 241 -7.92 -1.69 -8.50
CA VAL A 241 -7.22 -2.99 -8.42
C VAL A 241 -6.04 -2.84 -7.48
N ILE A 242 -5.78 -3.82 -6.63
CA ILE A 242 -4.61 -3.81 -5.74
C ILE A 242 -3.65 -4.90 -6.19
N TRP A 243 -2.38 -4.53 -6.34
CA TRP A 243 -1.29 -5.46 -6.57
C TRP A 243 -0.31 -5.49 -5.41
N ILE A 244 0.26 -6.67 -5.20
CA ILE A 244 1.51 -6.83 -4.47
C ILE A 244 2.63 -6.99 -5.48
N SER A 245 3.68 -6.18 -5.33
CA SER A 245 4.71 -5.99 -6.34
C SER A 245 6.10 -6.21 -5.77
N GLY A 246 6.98 -6.75 -6.61
CA GLY A 246 8.40 -6.88 -6.41
C GLY A 246 9.11 -6.70 -7.75
N VAL A 247 10.42 -6.95 -7.79
CA VAL A 247 11.19 -6.75 -9.03
C VAL A 247 10.76 -7.74 -10.11
N ASN A 248 10.11 -7.23 -11.17
CA ASN A 248 9.53 -8.00 -12.29
C ASN A 248 8.48 -9.05 -11.90
N GLU A 249 7.93 -8.98 -10.70
CA GLU A 249 6.84 -9.85 -10.24
C GLU A 249 5.75 -8.97 -9.65
N SER A 250 4.51 -9.14 -10.09
CA SER A 250 3.35 -8.42 -9.55
C SER A 250 2.12 -9.30 -9.65
N LYS A 251 1.34 -9.36 -8.56
CA LYS A 251 0.14 -10.19 -8.46
C LYS A 251 -1.06 -9.37 -8.05
N GLU A 252 -2.18 -9.60 -8.72
CA GLU A 252 -3.47 -9.02 -8.34
C GLU A 252 -3.94 -9.68 -7.03
N ILE A 253 -4.26 -8.85 -6.03
CA ILE A 253 -4.69 -9.34 -4.71
C ILE A 253 -6.12 -8.91 -4.34
N GLY A 254 -6.69 -7.92 -5.01
CA GLY A 254 -8.08 -7.49 -4.82
C GLY A 254 -8.57 -6.55 -5.92
N VAL A 255 -9.88 -6.53 -6.13
CA VAL A 255 -10.57 -5.65 -7.09
C VAL A 255 -11.80 -5.06 -6.40
N PHE A 256 -12.01 -3.77 -6.56
CA PHE A 256 -13.03 -2.99 -5.87
C PHE A 256 -13.66 -1.95 -6.81
N LYS A 257 -14.83 -1.45 -6.42
CA LYS A 257 -15.54 -0.39 -7.12
C LYS A 257 -15.82 0.74 -6.13
N ALA A 258 -15.34 1.93 -6.46
CA ALA A 258 -15.58 3.16 -5.75
C ALA A 258 -16.94 3.76 -6.11
N LYS A 259 -17.38 4.69 -5.29
CA LYS A 259 -18.62 5.44 -5.51
C LYS A 259 -18.28 6.84 -5.97
N GLU A 260 -18.98 7.31 -7.00
CA GLU A 260 -18.95 8.72 -7.37
C GLU A 260 -19.53 9.56 -6.24
N ILE A 261 -18.90 10.70 -5.97
CA ILE A 261 -19.35 11.67 -4.97
C ILE A 261 -19.44 13.06 -5.59
N SER A 262 -20.33 13.87 -5.04
CA SER A 262 -20.55 15.23 -5.51
C SER A 262 -19.50 16.20 -4.94
N ALA A 263 -19.17 17.22 -5.72
CA ALA A 263 -18.15 18.23 -5.40
C ALA A 263 -18.50 19.08 -4.16
N ASP A 264 -19.76 19.12 -3.74
CA ASP A 264 -20.23 19.78 -2.51
C ASP A 264 -19.71 19.09 -1.23
N ARG A 265 -19.35 17.80 -1.31
CA ARG A 265 -18.75 17.04 -0.21
C ARG A 265 -17.24 17.22 -0.10
N ILE A 266 -16.62 17.93 -1.04
CA ILE A 266 -15.16 18.13 -1.11
C ILE A 266 -14.78 19.44 -0.42
N THR A 267 -13.69 19.42 0.35
CA THR A 267 -13.12 20.61 0.97
C THR A 267 -12.59 21.57 -0.10
N ASP A 268 -12.63 22.88 0.14
CA ASP A 268 -12.23 23.86 -0.89
C ASP A 268 -10.76 23.68 -1.35
N ASN A 269 -9.88 23.22 -0.46
CA ASN A 269 -8.49 22.92 -0.78
C ASN A 269 -8.34 21.76 -1.77
N ASP A 270 -9.29 20.83 -1.78
CA ASP A 270 -9.30 19.66 -2.66
C ASP A 270 -10.21 19.82 -3.87
N LYS A 271 -10.80 21.00 -4.09
CA LYS A 271 -11.53 21.27 -5.33
C LYS A 271 -10.54 21.57 -6.45
N VAL A 272 -10.66 20.83 -7.54
CA VAL A 272 -9.90 21.11 -8.77
C VAL A 272 -10.57 22.25 -9.51
N SER A 273 -9.83 23.32 -9.80
CA SER A 273 -10.32 24.43 -10.61
C SER A 273 -10.39 24.05 -12.09
N GLU A 274 -11.28 24.69 -12.85
CA GLU A 274 -11.37 24.50 -14.31
C GLU A 274 -10.04 24.79 -15.01
N GLU A 275 -9.28 25.78 -14.53
CA GLU A 275 -7.97 26.13 -15.08
C GLU A 275 -6.95 25.01 -14.86
N ALA A 276 -6.91 24.43 -13.66
CA ALA A 276 -6.04 23.31 -13.35
C ALA A 276 -6.42 22.07 -14.16
N GLN A 277 -7.73 21.81 -14.34
CA GLN A 277 -8.22 20.73 -15.18
C GLN A 277 -7.76 20.90 -16.64
N LYS A 278 -7.98 22.09 -17.22
CA LYS A 278 -7.54 22.41 -18.59
C LYS A 278 -6.03 22.29 -18.75
N LEU A 279 -5.26 22.74 -17.77
CA LEU A 279 -3.80 22.65 -17.80
C LEU A 279 -3.34 21.19 -17.83
N VAL A 280 -3.93 20.31 -17.01
CA VAL A 280 -3.62 18.89 -17.04
C VAL A 280 -4.03 18.27 -18.37
N LEU A 281 -5.27 18.47 -18.82
CA LEU A 281 -5.79 17.86 -20.05
C LEU A 281 -5.11 18.34 -21.35
N ASN A 282 -4.56 19.55 -21.34
CA ASN A 282 -3.79 20.12 -22.46
C ASN A 282 -2.28 19.90 -22.32
N ASP A 283 -1.82 19.21 -21.28
CA ASP A 283 -0.41 18.88 -21.12
C ASP A 283 -0.01 17.81 -22.15
N THR A 284 0.44 18.28 -23.31
CA THR A 284 0.95 17.45 -24.40
C THR A 284 2.44 17.13 -24.26
N CYS A 285 3.04 17.34 -23.08
CA CYS A 285 4.49 17.21 -22.93
C CYS A 285 4.96 15.76 -23.17
N SER A 286 5.43 15.49 -24.38
CA SER A 286 6.27 14.34 -24.70
C SER A 286 7.64 14.57 -24.08
N CYS A 287 7.78 14.29 -22.79
CA CYS A 287 9.09 14.26 -22.14
C CYS A 287 9.94 13.17 -22.83
N GLU A 288 10.79 13.55 -23.79
CA GLU A 288 11.58 12.63 -24.64
C GLU A 288 12.40 11.61 -23.83
N ASP A 289 12.76 11.94 -22.58
CA ASP A 289 13.57 11.09 -21.73
C ASP A 289 12.76 10.07 -20.89
N ARG A 290 11.41 10.17 -20.81
CA ARG A 290 10.58 9.27 -19.99
C ARG A 290 9.17 9.06 -20.57
N PRO A 291 8.96 8.07 -21.45
CA PRO A 291 7.66 7.76 -22.08
C PRO A 291 6.51 7.47 -21.11
N GLN A 292 6.80 7.13 -19.85
CA GLN A 292 5.80 6.91 -18.80
C GLN A 292 5.17 8.20 -18.23
N PHE A 293 5.58 9.38 -18.70
CA PHE A 293 4.98 10.66 -18.31
C PHE A 293 4.15 11.22 -19.47
N ARG A 294 2.82 11.24 -19.24
CA ARG A 294 1.83 12.13 -19.85
C ARG A 294 1.68 12.08 -21.37
N ARG A 295 1.29 10.94 -21.92
CA ARG A 295 0.43 10.98 -23.11
C ARG A 295 -1.02 10.96 -22.64
N ILE A 296 -1.68 12.11 -22.57
CA ILE A 296 -3.14 12.15 -22.49
C ILE A 296 -3.65 11.87 -23.91
N VAL A 297 -3.56 10.60 -24.32
CA VAL A 297 -3.92 10.17 -25.68
C VAL A 297 -5.42 10.08 -25.90
N HIS A 298 -6.22 10.05 -24.82
CA HIS A 298 -7.66 9.79 -24.87
C HIS A 298 -8.54 11.02 -24.64
N ASN A 299 -7.97 12.24 -24.62
CA ASN A 299 -8.76 13.44 -24.44
C ASN A 299 -9.72 13.65 -25.63
N GLY A 300 -11.03 13.56 -25.38
CA GLY A 300 -12.08 13.63 -26.41
C GLY A 300 -12.52 12.27 -26.98
N GLU A 301 -11.88 11.17 -26.59
CA GLU A 301 -12.31 9.81 -26.96
C GLU A 301 -13.31 9.24 -25.94
N LYS A 302 -14.08 8.23 -26.36
CA LYS A 302 -14.97 7.52 -25.43
C LYS A 302 -14.14 6.68 -24.47
N ILE A 303 -14.31 6.93 -23.17
CA ILE A 303 -13.67 6.14 -22.12
C ILE A 303 -14.19 4.70 -22.16
N PRO A 304 -13.31 3.69 -22.28
CA PRO A 304 -13.69 2.28 -22.32
C PRO A 304 -13.92 1.76 -20.90
N PHE A 305 -14.98 2.21 -20.23
CA PHE A 305 -15.29 1.81 -18.87
C PHE A 305 -15.36 0.28 -18.72
N GLY A 306 -14.76 -0.25 -17.66
CA GLY A 306 -14.82 -1.67 -17.31
C GLY A 306 -13.72 -2.55 -17.88
N ILE A 307 -12.95 -2.12 -18.89
CA ILE A 307 -11.97 -3.02 -19.54
C ILE A 307 -10.91 -3.55 -18.58
N TRP A 308 -10.48 -2.73 -17.61
CA TRP A 308 -9.44 -3.07 -16.64
C TRP A 308 -9.87 -4.15 -15.64
N THR A 309 -11.16 -4.21 -15.31
CA THR A 309 -11.71 -5.19 -14.35
C THR A 309 -12.48 -6.34 -15.01
N THR A 310 -12.71 -6.27 -16.33
CA THR A 310 -13.42 -7.29 -17.11
C THR A 310 -12.53 -7.90 -18.20
N LYS A 311 -12.37 -7.21 -19.36
CA LYS A 311 -11.64 -7.68 -20.55
C LYS A 311 -10.24 -8.18 -20.18
N TYR A 312 -9.44 -7.36 -19.50
CA TYR A 312 -8.05 -7.69 -19.18
C TYR A 312 -7.89 -8.83 -18.16
N ARG A 313 -8.94 -9.15 -17.41
CA ARG A 313 -8.95 -10.25 -16.44
C ARG A 313 -9.48 -11.56 -17.01
N LYS A 314 -9.92 -11.57 -18.28
CA LYS A 314 -10.33 -12.77 -18.99
C LYS A 314 -9.13 -13.72 -19.12
N LYS A 315 -9.34 -14.98 -18.77
CA LYS A 315 -8.30 -16.01 -18.74
C LYS A 315 -8.51 -17.00 -19.87
N TYR A 316 -7.42 -17.40 -20.50
CA TYR A 316 -7.38 -18.38 -21.57
C TYR A 316 -6.39 -19.48 -21.18
N ASN A 317 -6.57 -20.69 -21.72
CA ASN A 317 -5.69 -21.81 -21.45
C ASN A 317 -4.53 -21.84 -22.45
N TRP A 318 -3.40 -21.21 -22.11
CA TRP A 318 -2.31 -21.04 -23.08
C TRP A 318 -0.92 -21.15 -22.47
N LYS A 319 0.06 -21.42 -23.33
CA LYS A 319 1.49 -21.40 -23.00
C LYS A 319 2.31 -20.76 -24.11
N VAL A 320 3.50 -20.28 -23.77
CA VAL A 320 4.49 -19.87 -24.78
C VAL A 320 5.26 -21.08 -25.27
N LYS A 321 5.57 -21.10 -26.56
CA LYS A 321 6.44 -22.11 -27.18
C LYS A 321 7.57 -21.43 -27.95
N PRO A 322 8.76 -21.27 -27.34
CA PRO A 322 9.94 -20.80 -28.08
C PRO A 322 10.44 -21.90 -29.01
N ASN A 323 10.49 -21.65 -30.32
CA ASN A 323 10.81 -22.71 -31.28
C ASN A 323 12.32 -22.98 -31.43
N ASN A 324 13.15 -21.92 -31.57
CA ASN A 324 14.57 -22.08 -31.94
C ASN A 324 15.58 -21.76 -30.82
N PHE A 325 15.17 -21.03 -29.78
CA PHE A 325 16.07 -20.57 -28.72
C PHE A 325 15.52 -20.80 -27.31
N GLY A 326 14.47 -21.61 -27.18
CA GLY A 326 13.96 -22.10 -25.91
C GLY A 326 14.93 -23.11 -25.32
N GLN A 327 15.69 -22.69 -24.32
CA GLN A 327 16.75 -23.51 -23.75
C GLN A 327 16.80 -23.32 -22.23
N ALA A 328 17.40 -24.28 -21.53
CA ALA A 328 17.56 -24.24 -20.06
C ALA A 328 18.35 -23.01 -19.55
N LYS A 329 18.97 -22.24 -20.44
CA LYS A 329 19.60 -20.94 -20.15
C LYS A 329 18.88 -19.82 -20.91
N SER A 330 17.63 -19.58 -20.56
CA SER A 330 16.81 -18.49 -21.12
C SER A 330 15.78 -18.01 -20.08
N ALA A 331 15.14 -16.88 -20.34
CA ALA A 331 14.09 -16.35 -19.47
C ALA A 331 13.04 -15.56 -20.25
N PHE A 332 11.78 -15.74 -19.87
CA PHE A 332 10.65 -14.91 -20.25
C PHE A 332 10.26 -14.00 -19.09
N ASN A 333 10.10 -12.71 -19.38
CA ASN A 333 9.40 -11.79 -18.50
C ASN A 333 8.11 -11.39 -19.20
N PHE A 334 7.00 -11.58 -18.52
CA PHE A 334 5.67 -11.26 -19.01
C PHE A 334 5.13 -10.06 -18.27
N TYR A 335 4.48 -9.16 -19.01
CA TYR A 335 3.74 -8.03 -18.48
C TYR A 335 2.34 -8.09 -19.05
N PHE A 336 1.34 -8.33 -18.19
CA PHE A 336 -0.03 -8.59 -18.58
C PHE A 336 -0.89 -7.33 -18.66
N TYR A 337 -1.97 -7.38 -19.45
CA TYR A 337 -2.92 -6.27 -19.56
C TYR A 337 -3.62 -5.94 -18.24
N ASN A 338 -3.81 -6.91 -17.33
CA ASN A 338 -4.37 -6.64 -15.99
C ASN A 338 -3.35 -6.05 -15.00
N GLY A 339 -2.13 -5.73 -15.44
CA GLY A 339 -1.08 -5.16 -14.60
C GLY A 339 -0.26 -6.19 -13.82
N GLU A 340 -0.55 -7.50 -13.92
CA GLU A 340 0.32 -8.53 -13.35
C GLU A 340 1.62 -8.66 -14.15
N ALA A 341 2.67 -9.13 -13.48
CA ALA A 341 3.95 -9.44 -14.11
C ALA A 341 4.53 -10.70 -13.49
N PHE A 342 5.22 -11.51 -14.29
CA PHE A 342 5.91 -12.69 -13.78
C PHE A 342 7.09 -13.09 -14.65
N VAL A 343 8.01 -13.83 -14.06
CA VAL A 343 9.21 -14.35 -14.73
C VAL A 343 9.17 -15.87 -14.77
N ILE A 344 9.46 -16.42 -15.95
CA ILE A 344 9.83 -17.84 -16.11
C ILE A 344 11.28 -17.89 -16.57
N GLN A 345 12.09 -18.76 -15.97
CA GLN A 345 13.51 -18.82 -16.28
C GLN A 345 14.04 -20.25 -16.21
N ASN A 346 15.18 -20.44 -16.85
CA ASN A 346 15.97 -21.67 -16.82
C ASN A 346 15.22 -22.91 -17.34
N GLU A 347 15.23 -24.01 -16.58
CA GLU A 347 14.55 -25.26 -16.93
C GLU A 347 13.03 -25.11 -17.00
N ASP A 348 12.44 -24.12 -16.33
CA ASP A 348 11.00 -23.86 -16.42
C ASP A 348 10.60 -23.36 -17.82
N VAL A 349 11.54 -22.81 -18.59
CA VAL A 349 11.30 -22.36 -19.98
C VAL A 349 11.14 -23.54 -20.95
N ILE A 350 11.80 -24.68 -20.66
CA ILE A 350 11.67 -25.88 -21.50
C ILE A 350 10.47 -26.74 -21.06
N ASN A 351 10.02 -26.60 -19.82
CA ASN A 351 8.90 -27.35 -19.24
C ASN A 351 7.64 -26.48 -19.09
N LEU A 352 7.34 -25.66 -20.10
CA LEU A 352 6.15 -24.82 -20.11
C LEU A 352 4.88 -25.67 -20.28
N ASP A 353 4.01 -25.60 -19.28
CA ASP A 353 2.69 -26.23 -19.30
C ASP A 353 1.59 -25.20 -19.55
N TYR A 354 0.44 -25.69 -20.03
CA TYR A 354 -0.75 -24.89 -20.22
C TYR A 354 -1.26 -24.35 -18.90
N LYS A 355 -1.53 -23.04 -18.86
CA LYS A 355 -2.07 -22.37 -17.69
C LYS A 355 -3.25 -21.52 -18.10
N LYS A 356 -4.33 -21.61 -17.31
CA LYS A 356 -5.47 -20.70 -17.42
C LYS A 356 -5.10 -19.34 -16.84
N GLN A 357 -4.65 -18.44 -17.69
CA GLN A 357 -4.07 -17.16 -17.31
C GLN A 357 -4.49 -16.02 -18.25
N VAL A 358 -4.28 -14.79 -17.80
CA VAL A 358 -4.59 -13.55 -18.53
C VAL A 358 -3.66 -13.35 -19.73
N LEU A 359 -3.98 -12.40 -20.60
CA LEU A 359 -3.22 -12.12 -21.82
C LEU A 359 -2.11 -11.10 -21.59
N THR A 360 -0.98 -11.33 -22.25
CA THR A 360 0.25 -10.54 -22.07
C THR A 360 0.29 -9.36 -23.02
N LYS A 361 0.54 -8.16 -22.50
CA LYS A 361 0.82 -6.96 -23.30
C LYS A 361 2.21 -7.02 -23.91
N LEU A 362 3.20 -7.42 -23.11
CA LEU A 362 4.61 -7.42 -23.49
C LEU A 362 5.31 -8.70 -23.04
N ILE A 363 6.06 -9.33 -23.95
CA ILE A 363 6.98 -10.42 -23.64
C ILE A 363 8.41 -9.93 -23.85
N LYS A 364 9.26 -10.07 -22.82
CA LYS A 364 10.72 -9.92 -22.93
C LYS A 364 11.38 -11.27 -22.83
N PHE A 365 11.85 -11.79 -23.96
CA PHE A 365 12.54 -13.06 -24.04
C PHE A 365 14.06 -12.86 -24.09
N THR A 366 14.77 -13.41 -23.11
CA THR A 366 16.22 -13.40 -23.02
C THR A 366 16.77 -14.77 -23.35
N PHE A 367 17.67 -14.87 -24.33
CA PHE A 367 18.28 -16.12 -24.77
C PHE A 367 19.75 -15.94 -25.14
N PHE A 368 20.47 -17.05 -25.36
CA PHE A 368 21.86 -17.01 -25.82
C PHE A 368 22.01 -17.65 -27.19
N LYS A 369 22.91 -17.10 -27.99
CA LYS A 369 23.38 -17.69 -29.25
C LYS A 369 24.87 -17.44 -29.36
N ASN A 370 25.66 -18.50 -29.62
CA ASN A 370 27.13 -18.42 -29.70
C ASN A 370 27.76 -17.68 -28.50
N GLN A 371 27.31 -18.03 -27.29
CA GLN A 371 27.71 -17.41 -26.00
C GLN A 371 27.36 -15.93 -25.83
N LYS A 372 26.73 -15.30 -26.82
CA LYS A 372 26.25 -13.91 -26.74
C LYS A 372 24.80 -13.87 -26.26
N LYS A 373 24.49 -12.87 -25.44
CA LYS A 373 23.18 -12.67 -24.83
C LYS A 373 22.32 -11.77 -25.71
N TYR A 374 21.11 -12.23 -26.03
CA TYR A 374 20.14 -11.48 -26.80
C TYR A 374 18.87 -11.26 -25.99
N LYS A 375 18.18 -10.15 -26.30
CA LYS A 375 16.84 -9.86 -25.81
C LYS A 375 15.92 -9.60 -26.98
N LEU A 376 14.80 -10.30 -27.01
CA LEU A 376 13.67 -10.07 -27.90
C LEU A 376 12.56 -9.39 -27.09
N PHE A 377 12.04 -8.29 -27.63
CA PHE A 377 10.87 -7.57 -27.12
C PHE A 377 9.73 -7.79 -28.11
N ILE A 378 8.55 -8.16 -27.60
CA ILE A 378 7.32 -8.36 -28.38
C ILE A 378 6.19 -7.63 -27.65
N GLU A 379 5.72 -6.52 -28.20
CA GLU A 379 4.55 -5.78 -27.69
C GLU A 379 3.35 -6.05 -28.59
N PHE A 380 2.27 -6.58 -28.02
CA PHE A 380 1.08 -6.98 -28.77
C PHE A 380 0.12 -5.81 -28.97
N ASP A 381 -0.47 -5.74 -30.16
CA ASP A 381 -1.67 -4.92 -30.40
C ASP A 381 -2.84 -5.54 -29.63
N GLU A 382 -3.53 -4.70 -28.85
CA GLU A 382 -4.59 -5.18 -27.96
C GLU A 382 -5.77 -5.79 -28.73
N GLU A 383 -6.22 -5.15 -29.80
CA GLU A 383 -7.38 -5.62 -30.56
C GLU A 383 -7.09 -6.97 -31.21
N GLU A 384 -5.98 -7.08 -31.94
CA GLU A 384 -5.55 -8.32 -32.59
C GLU A 384 -5.34 -9.45 -31.59
N LEU A 385 -4.73 -9.17 -30.42
CA LEU A 385 -4.50 -10.18 -29.41
C LEU A 385 -5.79 -10.77 -28.85
N PHE A 386 -6.71 -9.90 -28.42
CA PHE A 386 -7.96 -10.39 -27.85
C PHE A 386 -8.82 -11.09 -28.90
N ASP A 387 -8.91 -10.54 -30.12
CA ASP A 387 -9.69 -11.14 -31.20
C ASP A 387 -9.20 -12.54 -31.57
N HIS A 388 -7.89 -12.75 -31.72
CA HIS A 388 -7.31 -14.07 -32.05
C HIS A 388 -7.63 -15.10 -30.96
N PHE A 389 -7.48 -14.72 -29.69
CA PHE A 389 -7.79 -15.62 -28.57
C PHE A 389 -9.29 -15.91 -28.48
N GLU A 390 -10.15 -14.93 -28.70
CA GLU A 390 -11.61 -15.11 -28.71
C GLU A 390 -12.07 -15.98 -29.88
N GLU A 391 -11.49 -15.79 -31.06
CA GLU A 391 -11.80 -16.59 -32.24
C GLU A 391 -11.50 -18.06 -32.01
N LEU A 392 -10.30 -18.38 -31.49
CA LEU A 392 -9.89 -19.77 -31.27
C LEU A 392 -10.58 -20.43 -30.07
N THR A 393 -11.11 -19.65 -29.12
CA THR A 393 -11.83 -20.18 -27.94
C THR A 393 -13.36 -20.09 -28.01
N LYS A 394 -13.91 -19.56 -29.12
CA LYS A 394 -15.35 -19.34 -29.30
C LYS A 394 -16.20 -20.58 -29.05
N ASN A 395 -15.73 -21.75 -29.50
CA ASN A 395 -16.44 -23.02 -29.36
C ASN A 395 -16.02 -23.81 -28.11
N ASN A 396 -14.80 -23.57 -27.62
CA ASN A 396 -14.22 -24.24 -26.45
C ASN A 396 -13.40 -23.22 -25.62
N PRO A 397 -13.96 -22.67 -24.53
CA PRO A 397 -13.27 -21.70 -23.68
C PRO A 397 -11.97 -22.21 -23.04
N ASP A 398 -11.80 -23.52 -22.94
CA ASP A 398 -10.63 -24.17 -22.35
C ASP A 398 -9.69 -24.78 -23.41
N GLU A 399 -9.89 -24.44 -24.69
CA GLU A 399 -9.02 -24.85 -25.80
C GLU A 399 -7.55 -24.54 -25.46
N PRO A 400 -6.65 -25.55 -25.50
CA PRO A 400 -5.24 -25.33 -25.28
C PRO A 400 -4.62 -24.56 -26.47
N LEU A 401 -4.03 -23.39 -26.20
CA LEU A 401 -3.42 -22.54 -27.22
C LEU A 401 -1.90 -22.41 -27.04
N ASP A 402 -1.17 -22.67 -28.12
CA ASP A 402 0.28 -22.49 -28.23
C ASP A 402 0.58 -21.09 -28.79
N LEU A 403 1.15 -20.19 -27.98
CA LEU A 403 1.72 -18.93 -28.44
C LEU A 403 3.16 -19.18 -28.90
N THR A 404 3.35 -19.40 -30.20
CA THR A 404 4.63 -19.81 -30.77
C THR A 404 5.47 -18.59 -31.17
N ILE A 405 6.73 -18.58 -30.73
CA ILE A 405 7.71 -17.55 -31.07
C ILE A 405 8.82 -18.21 -31.88
N THR A 406 8.87 -17.89 -33.18
CA THR A 406 9.89 -18.41 -34.11
C THR A 406 10.86 -17.29 -34.46
N ILE A 407 12.14 -17.47 -34.09
CA ILE A 407 13.22 -16.53 -34.40
C ILE A 407 14.10 -17.15 -35.47
N SER A 408 14.36 -16.44 -36.56
CA SER A 408 15.22 -16.90 -37.63
C SER A 408 16.66 -17.09 -37.15
N LEU A 409 17.39 -18.02 -37.79
CA LEU A 409 18.79 -18.27 -37.44
C LEU A 409 19.67 -17.04 -37.64
N ASP A 410 19.36 -16.13 -38.55
CA ASP A 410 20.10 -14.87 -38.74
C ASP A 410 19.72 -13.77 -37.74
N LEU A 411 18.75 -14.03 -36.84
CA LEU A 411 18.19 -13.09 -35.86
C LEU A 411 17.53 -11.85 -36.48
N LYS A 412 17.22 -11.87 -37.78
CA LYS A 412 16.61 -10.72 -38.47
C LYS A 412 15.09 -10.79 -38.55
N LYS A 413 14.49 -11.96 -38.35
CA LYS A 413 13.05 -12.17 -38.44
C LYS A 413 12.54 -12.88 -37.20
N THR A 414 11.42 -12.40 -36.71
CA THR A 414 10.63 -13.06 -35.67
C THR A 414 9.21 -13.20 -36.21
N ILE A 415 8.64 -14.38 -36.06
CA ILE A 415 7.25 -14.67 -36.39
C ILE A 415 6.57 -15.10 -35.09
N VAL A 416 5.42 -14.50 -34.79
CA VAL A 416 4.60 -14.82 -33.63
C VAL A 416 3.27 -15.35 -34.15
N GLN A 417 2.85 -16.51 -33.65
CA GLN A 417 1.63 -17.18 -34.10
C GLN A 417 0.87 -17.73 -32.89
N LEU A 418 -0.45 -17.71 -32.96
CA LEU A 418 -1.33 -18.40 -32.03
C LEU A 418 -1.88 -19.65 -32.69
N GLN A 419 -1.68 -20.80 -32.06
CA GLN A 419 -2.06 -22.09 -32.61
C GLN A 419 -3.00 -22.84 -31.66
N SER A 420 -4.15 -23.26 -32.20
CA SER A 420 -5.02 -24.29 -31.63
C SER A 420 -4.75 -25.64 -32.32
N LYS A 421 -5.50 -26.69 -31.96
CA LYS A 421 -5.37 -27.99 -32.63
C LYS A 421 -5.63 -27.93 -34.14
N ASP A 422 -6.62 -27.12 -34.56
CA ASP A 422 -7.15 -27.15 -35.93
C ASP A 422 -6.85 -25.88 -36.72
N LYS A 423 -6.35 -24.82 -36.07
CA LYS A 423 -6.17 -23.50 -36.69
C LYS A 423 -4.97 -22.74 -36.15
N ILE A 424 -4.30 -22.02 -37.05
CA ILE A 424 -3.17 -21.12 -36.76
C ILE A 424 -3.55 -19.70 -37.20
N LEU A 425 -3.26 -18.73 -36.35
CA LEU A 425 -3.43 -17.30 -36.61
C LEU A 425 -2.08 -16.58 -36.46
N ASP A 426 -1.72 -15.76 -37.45
CA ASP A 426 -0.52 -14.94 -37.42
C ASP A 426 -0.80 -13.60 -36.75
N PHE A 427 0.12 -13.12 -35.92
CA PHE A 427 0.10 -11.74 -35.43
C PHE A 427 0.76 -10.82 -36.46
N LYS A 428 0.00 -9.89 -37.03
CA LYS A 428 0.44 -8.98 -38.08
C LYS A 428 0.61 -7.55 -37.58
N LYS A 429 -0.07 -7.17 -36.50
CA LYS A 429 -0.09 -5.81 -35.94
C LYS A 429 0.80 -5.64 -34.71
N VAL A 430 1.77 -6.53 -34.48
CA VAL A 430 2.69 -6.41 -33.33
C VAL A 430 3.35 -5.03 -33.30
N GLU A 431 3.18 -4.29 -32.20
CA GLU A 431 3.53 -2.88 -32.07
C GLU A 431 5.06 -2.66 -32.14
N ASP A 432 5.83 -3.53 -31.49
CA ASP A 432 7.29 -3.56 -31.59
C ASP A 432 7.81 -5.00 -31.51
N ILE A 433 8.75 -5.31 -32.42
CA ILE A 433 9.54 -6.54 -32.41
C ILE A 433 11.00 -6.16 -32.60
N LYS A 434 11.78 -6.23 -31.52
CA LYS A 434 13.19 -5.86 -31.53
C LYS A 434 14.07 -6.92 -30.91
N ILE A 435 15.11 -7.32 -31.63
CA ILE A 435 16.21 -8.13 -31.09
C ILE A 435 17.42 -7.23 -30.85
N SER A 436 17.88 -7.18 -29.61
CA SER A 436 19.08 -6.42 -29.22
C SER A 436 20.13 -7.35 -28.62
N LEU A 437 21.40 -7.14 -29.01
CA LEU A 437 22.56 -7.72 -28.35
C LEU A 437 22.80 -6.97 -27.02
N ARG A 438 23.07 -7.70 -25.93
CA ARG A 438 23.40 -7.11 -24.63
C ARG A 438 24.86 -7.26 -24.27
#